data_AF-A0A970P8M5-F1
#
_entry.id   AF-A0A970P8M5-F1
#
_cell.length_a   1.000
_cell.length_b   1.000
_cell.length_c   1.000
_cell.angle_alpha   90.00
_cell.angle_beta   90.00
_cell.angle_gamma   90.00
#
_symmetry.space_group_name_H-M   'P 1'
#
loop_
_entity.id
_entity.type
_entity.pdbx_description
1 polymer ?
#
loop_
_entity_poly.entity_id
_entity_poly.type
_entity_poly.pdbx_seq_one_letter_code
_entity_poly.pdbx_strand_id
1 'polypeptide(L)' 'MPTLDQTQIEQKVGAYLRSHYGEELRECEVLQDELNDDGDGRLVTRCRVRVGGSESLWQKTFTFRNSEIVNMTWKRLG' A
#
# COMPACT_ATOMS: atom_id res chain seq x y z
N MET A 1 -12.69 14.74 -9.39
CA MET A 1 -13.03 13.30 -9.21
C MET A 1 -12.51 12.89 -7.84
N PRO A 2 -13.07 11.91 -7.13
CA PRO A 2 -12.63 11.67 -5.77
C PRO A 2 -11.23 11.04 -5.80
N THR A 3 -10.25 11.77 -5.28
CA THR A 3 -8.97 11.24 -4.79
C THR A 3 -9.27 10.02 -3.91
N LEU A 4 -8.53 8.92 -4.08
CA LEU A 4 -8.70 7.72 -3.25
C LEU A 4 -8.61 8.13 -1.77
N ASP A 5 -9.64 7.82 -0.98
CA ASP A 5 -9.59 8.10 0.44
C ASP A 5 -8.70 7.09 1.19
N GLN A 6 -8.27 7.44 2.40
CA GLN A 6 -7.40 6.60 3.22
C GLN A 6 -7.96 5.18 3.43
N THR A 7 -9.28 5.03 3.55
CA THR A 7 -9.91 3.72 3.77
C THR A 7 -9.82 2.85 2.51
N GLN A 8 -10.06 3.45 1.34
CA GLN A 8 -9.92 2.78 0.05
C GLN A 8 -8.47 2.36 -0.22
N ILE A 9 -7.51 3.23 0.12
CA ILE A 9 -6.08 2.92 0.06
C ILE A 9 -5.74 1.71 0.92
N GLU A 10 -6.15 1.70 2.20
CA GLU A 10 -5.88 0.61 3.12
C GLU A 10 -6.50 -0.72 2.66
N GLN A 11 -7.73 -0.68 2.13
CA GLN A 11 -8.39 -1.85 1.58
C GLN A 11 -7.66 -2.41 0.34
N LYS A 12 -7.29 -1.55 -0.61
CA LYS A 12 -6.58 -1.95 -1.84
C LYS A 12 -5.19 -2.49 -1.52
N VAL A 13 -4.43 -1.79 -0.67
CA VAL A 13 -3.11 -2.23 -0.22
C VAL A 13 -3.21 -3.54 0.54
N GLY A 14 -4.14 -3.66 1.48
CA GLY A 14 -4.35 -4.89 2.24
C GLY A 14 -4.71 -6.09 1.36
N ALA A 15 -5.60 -5.90 0.39
CA ALA A 15 -5.97 -6.93 -0.58
C ALA A 15 -4.78 -7.35 -1.46
N TYR A 16 -3.98 -6.39 -1.94
CA TYR A 16 -2.79 -6.65 -2.74
C TYR A 16 -1.74 -7.43 -1.94
N LEU A 17 -1.42 -6.99 -0.71
CA LEU A 17 -0.43 -7.65 0.14
C LEU A 17 -0.84 -9.08 0.52
N ARG A 18 -2.13 -9.29 0.82
CA ARG A 18 -2.65 -10.62 1.13
C ARG A 18 -2.60 -11.56 -0.07
N SER A 19 -3.00 -11.09 -1.25
CA SER A 19 -3.07 -11.93 -2.46
C SER A 19 -1.70 -12.25 -3.05
N HIS A 20 -0.76 -11.29 -3.04
CA HIS A 20 0.56 -11.47 -3.65
C HIS A 20 1.61 -12.04 -2.68
N TYR A 21 1.52 -11.72 -1.37
CA TYR A 21 2.58 -12.05 -0.40
C TYR A 21 2.09 -12.87 0.80
N GLY A 22 0.78 -13.12 0.92
CA GLY A 22 0.21 -13.72 2.13
C GLY A 22 0.37 -12.84 3.37
N GLU A 23 0.62 -11.55 3.17
CA GLU A 23 0.83 -10.56 4.22
C GLU A 23 -0.52 -10.04 4.76
N GLU A 24 -0.65 -9.97 6.08
CA GLU A 24 -1.78 -9.30 6.73
C GLU A 24 -1.37 -7.87 7.11
N LEU A 25 -2.03 -6.88 6.54
CA LEU A 25 -1.82 -5.47 6.87
C LEU A 25 -2.35 -5.18 8.28
N ARG A 26 -1.51 -4.65 9.15
CA ARG A 26 -1.87 -4.25 10.54
C ARG A 26 -2.04 -2.75 10.67
N GLU A 27 -1.12 -2.01 10.07
CA GLU A 27 -1.04 -0.55 10.13
C GLU A 27 -0.49 -0.05 8.80
N CYS A 28 -1.05 1.03 8.27
CA CYS A 28 -0.59 1.65 7.04
C CYS A 28 -0.69 3.16 7.17
N GLU A 29 0.44 3.83 7.03
CA GLU A 29 0.51 5.29 7.04
C GLU A 29 1.01 5.76 5.68
N VAL A 30 0.32 6.74 5.08
CA VAL A 30 0.76 7.38 3.85
C VAL A 30 1.84 8.40 4.19
N LEU A 31 3.04 8.19 3.66
CA LEU A 31 4.16 9.12 3.80
C LEU A 31 4.20 10.15 2.67
N GLN A 32 3.80 9.72 1.47
CA GLN A 32 3.77 10.57 0.29
C GLN A 32 2.66 10.11 -0.65
N ASP A 33 1.84 11.06 -1.10
CA ASP A 33 0.77 10.86 -2.06
C ASP A 33 1.08 11.63 -3.35
N GLU A 34 1.30 10.88 -4.43
CA GLU A 34 1.52 11.40 -5.78
C GLU A 34 0.39 10.94 -6.73
N LEU A 35 -0.79 10.62 -6.21
CA LEU A 35 -1.96 10.27 -7.02
C LEU A 35 -2.56 11.54 -7.64
N ASN A 36 -2.92 11.46 -8.92
CA ASN A 36 -3.68 12.49 -9.62
C ASN A 36 -5.20 12.31 -9.40
N ASP A 37 -6.00 13.22 -9.97
CA ASP A 37 -7.46 13.19 -9.86
C ASP A 37 -8.12 11.92 -10.45
N ASP A 38 -7.41 11.19 -11.32
CA ASP A 38 -7.85 9.93 -11.92
C ASP A 38 -7.47 8.69 -11.07
N GLY A 39 -6.75 8.91 -9.96
CA GLY A 39 -6.24 7.85 -9.08
C GLY A 39 -5.00 7.13 -9.61
N ASP A 40 -4.28 7.77 -10.54
CA ASP A 40 -3.03 7.27 -11.12
C ASP A 40 -1.83 7.95 -10.46
N GLY A 41 -0.76 7.20 -10.23
CA GLY A 41 0.45 7.76 -9.64
C GLY A 41 1.14 6.80 -8.69
N ARG A 42 1.81 7.36 -7.68
CA ARG A 42 2.56 6.58 -6.70
C ARG A 42 2.13 6.96 -5.29
N LEU A 43 2.05 5.94 -4.44
CA LEU A 43 1.78 6.11 -3.02
C LEU A 43 2.92 5.49 -2.23
N VAL A 44 3.65 6.29 -1.46
CA VAL A 44 4.69 5.81 -0.55
C VAL A 44 4.07 5.65 0.82
N THR A 45 4.11 4.45 1.36
CA THR A 45 3.51 4.12 2.65
C THR A 45 4.51 3.46 3.58
N ARG A 46 4.24 3.59 4.88
CA ARG A 46 4.84 2.80 5.94
C ARG A 46 3.82 1.78 6.39
N CYS A 47 4.07 0.50 6.12
CA CYS A 47 3.18 -0.60 6.46
C CYS A 47 3.80 -1.47 7.55
N ARG A 48 3.05 -1.74 8.62
CA ARG A 48 3.31 -2.89 9.50
C ARG A 48 2.49 -4.07 8.98
N VAL A 49 3.19 -5.16 8.66
CA VAL A 49 2.57 -6.38 8.12
C VAL A 49 2.92 -7.58 8.99
N ARG A 50 2.02 -8.55 9.04
CA ARG A 50 2.23 -9.84 9.72
C ARG A 50 2.30 -10.97 8.71
N VAL A 51 3.32 -11.82 8.84
CA VAL A 51 3.49 -13.07 8.08
C VAL A 51 3.91 -14.17 9.03
N GLY A 52 3.21 -15.30 9.02
CA GLY A 52 3.61 -16.48 9.80
C GLY A 52 3.74 -16.25 11.32
N GLY A 53 3.04 -15.26 11.86
CA GLY A 53 3.11 -14.90 13.29
C GLY A 53 4.09 -13.78 13.63
N SER A 54 5.02 -13.43 12.74
CA SER A 54 5.97 -12.33 12.93
C SER A 54 5.48 -11.04 12.29
N GLU A 55 5.66 -9.92 12.98
CA GLU A 55 5.37 -8.59 12.46
C GLU A 55 6.66 -7.89 12.01
N SER A 56 6.55 -7.09 10.96
CA SER A 56 7.69 -6.37 10.38
C SER A 56 7.27 -5.03 9.79
N LEU A 57 8.18 -4.07 9.81
CA LEU A 57 7.93 -2.72 9.32
C LEU A 57 8.62 -2.48 7.97
N TRP A 58 7.82 -2.03 7.00
CA TRP A 58 8.26 -1.83 5.63
C TRP A 58 7.86 -0.46 5.13
N GLN A 59 8.75 0.14 4.33
CA GLN A 59 8.36 1.19 3.41
C GLN A 59 7.99 0.54 2.09
N LYS A 60 6.77 0.77 1.60
CA LYS A 60 6.28 0.24 0.34
C LYS A 60 5.87 1.40 -0.55
N THR A 61 6.18 1.31 -1.83
CA THR A 61 5.74 2.26 -2.85
C THR A 61 4.84 1.54 -3.82
N PHE A 62 3.56 1.86 -3.79
CA PHE A 62 2.53 1.31 -4.67
C PHE A 62 2.40 2.22 -5.89
N THR A 63 2.40 1.63 -7.09
CA THR A 63 2.11 2.34 -8.33
C THR A 63 0.68 2.03 -8.74
N PHE A 64 -0.13 3.06 -8.88
CA PHE A 64 -1.52 2.97 -9.31
C PHE A 64 -1.67 3.35 -10.78
N ARG A 65 -2.52 2.60 -11.49
CA ARG A 65 -2.99 2.92 -12.84
C ARG A 65 -4.45 2.48 -12.96
N ASN A 66 -5.29 3.37 -13.48
CA ASN A 66 -6.75 3.30 -13.44
C ASN A 66 -7.27 2.94 -12.04
N SER A 67 -6.75 3.60 -10.99
CA SER A 67 -7.07 3.32 -9.58
C SER A 67 -6.74 1.89 -9.09
N GLU A 68 -5.99 1.09 -9.85
CA GLU A 68 -5.56 -0.26 -9.47
C GLU A 68 -4.05 -0.34 -9.25
N ILE A 69 -3.61 -1.18 -8.31
CA ILE A 69 -2.19 -1.38 -8.04
C ILE A 69 -1.61 -2.26 -9.14
N VAL A 70 -0.71 -1.69 -9.95
CA VAL A 70 -0.03 -2.40 -11.04
C VAL A 70 1.39 -2.80 -10.71
N ASN A 71 2.00 -2.16 -9.71
CA ASN A 71 3.35 -2.47 -9.26
C ASN A 71 3.56 -2.07 -7.80
N MET A 72 4.50 -2.74 -7.14
CA MET A 72 4.89 -2.43 -5.77
C MET A 72 6.39 -2.66 -5.59
N THR A 73 7.08 -1.67 -5.03
CA THR A 73 8.48 -1.78 -4.60
C THR A 73 8.56 -1.62 -3.10
N TRP A 74 9.48 -2.30 -2.42
CA TRP A 74 9.55 -2.30 -0.97
C TRP A 74 10.98 -2.21 -0.44
N LYS A 75 11.11 -1.63 0.74
CA LYS A 75 12.34 -1.55 1.52
C LYS A 75 12.03 -1.85 2.98
N ARG A 76 12.79 -2.77 3.58
CA ARG A 76 12.67 -3.07 5.01
C ARG A 76 13.19 -1.89 5.83
N LEU A 77 12.44 -1.47 6.86
CA LEU A 77 12.86 -0.41 7.77
C LEU A 77 13.43 -0.95 9.10
N GLY A 78 13.06 -2.16 9.49
CA GLY A 78 13.47 -2.84 10.72
C GLY A 78 12.61 -4.05 10.97
#